data_AF-K1REW1-F1
#
_entry.id   AF-K1REW1-F1
#
_cell.length_a   1.000
_cell.length_b   1.000
_cell.length_c   1.000
_cell.angle_alpha   90.00
_cell.angle_beta   90.00
_cell.angle_gamma   90.00
#
_symmetry.space_group_name_H-M   'P 1'
#
loop_
_entity.id
_entity.type
_entity.pdbx_description
1 polymer ?
#
loop_
_entity_poly.entity_id
_entity_poly.type
_entity_poly.pdbx_seq_one_letter_code
_entity_poly.pdbx_strand_id
1 'polypeptide(L)'
;MTDMKENTLEEKESDNENGRPGSEISLDSSDSNRKRPSLRGSAKFRRVPSAANSQGSMEDKMLALNALLSDSLLITEFPGRNGEVSRNGKTEDDDTLKDEFGDDLSDDDFEELPEDGRSSRDVDYDTDLDMDYDEWINEAKREIENDKTGEKKYLHMCEETGVIPASYFLNHIQEKEFSMKYHGLGPNGAKAIAWPLKTNKKIEKINLEGNWIEAEGSIYLAKMLKNNIYVTELHLAENRIGNEGAEAISDMLQKNDMIYSLDLSGNSIEDYGAEKLCRVLLKNSSIKHLYLANNKFEERAAGWLREVLTNNETLETVDLSWNHLRTRGAIAIAEGVQENYGLRILNLAMNGFAQDGSEAMGKALKNNRTLLELDLSHNRIPEAGATAISQGLQHNDTLKVLRVASNPLGGEGPLELLNVIAKNDMSEIRVLDLTDVLVTPAFKELQQSLEKDRILTVYFGNVVGEIFDFSSIRFDPFCDFRRNPMSLLIEYCKEAGYRLVDLFNDFDRDGNQVISKEEFIMGIKKAGVKISIRQLEILIESLDINKDGNIDYRELVIGEKTYTQQKIKLAAEAKKLGRNVSSTKLMDDMYLKKMIDENYA
;
A
#
# COMPACT_ATOMS: atom_id res chain seq x y z
N MET A 1 -13.86 -3.98 -77.73
CA MET A 1 -13.56 -2.55 -77.91
C MET A 1 -12.23 -2.31 -77.22
N THR A 2 -11.07 -2.36 -77.90
CA THR A 2 -10.49 -1.30 -78.76
C THR A 2 -10.53 0.06 -78.04
N ASP A 3 -9.48 0.84 -77.86
CA ASP A 3 -8.15 0.83 -78.47
C ASP A 3 -7.25 1.91 -77.81
N MET A 4 -5.93 1.71 -77.97
CA MET A 4 -4.85 2.68 -78.23
C MET A 4 -4.53 3.81 -77.23
N LYS A 5 -3.32 3.89 -76.64
CA LYS A 5 -1.94 4.06 -77.19
C LYS A 5 -1.67 5.45 -77.78
N GLU A 6 -0.66 6.14 -77.21
CA GLU A 6 0.61 6.61 -77.84
C GLU A 6 1.16 7.79 -77.00
N ASN A 7 2.30 7.69 -76.29
CA ASN A 7 3.71 7.55 -76.67
C ASN A 7 4.30 8.70 -77.51
N THR A 8 5.41 9.23 -76.97
CA THR A 8 6.68 9.69 -77.60
C THR A 8 7.08 11.14 -77.32
N LEU A 9 8.34 11.55 -77.09
CA LEU A 9 9.67 10.94 -76.83
C LEU A 9 10.64 12.12 -76.51
N GLU A 10 11.65 11.86 -75.65
CA GLU A 10 13.07 12.32 -75.71
C GLU A 10 13.44 13.83 -75.64
N GLU A 11 14.56 14.28 -75.05
CA GLU A 11 15.79 13.64 -74.54
C GLU A 11 16.64 14.63 -73.66
N LYS A 12 17.52 14.03 -72.83
CA LYS A 12 18.89 14.43 -72.41
C LYS A 12 19.19 15.19 -71.08
N GLU A 13 19.71 14.36 -70.15
CA GLU A 13 21.03 14.40 -69.45
C GLU A 13 21.47 15.59 -68.59
N SER A 14 21.69 15.36 -67.29
CA SER A 14 23.03 15.01 -66.72
C SER A 14 23.11 15.20 -65.18
N ASP A 15 23.66 14.18 -64.53
CA ASP A 15 24.46 14.09 -63.28
C ASP A 15 24.39 15.19 -62.20
N ASN A 16 24.08 14.77 -60.96
CA ASN A 16 24.85 15.19 -59.77
C ASN A 16 24.46 14.39 -58.50
N GLU A 17 25.34 13.49 -58.09
CA GLU A 17 25.38 12.91 -56.75
C GLU A 17 26.56 13.52 -55.96
N ASN A 18 26.29 13.79 -54.68
CA ASN A 18 27.21 13.74 -53.54
C ASN A 18 28.45 14.65 -53.54
N GLY A 19 28.31 15.75 -52.81
CA GLY A 19 29.43 16.56 -52.34
C GLY A 19 30.14 15.95 -51.12
N ARG A 20 31.47 15.93 -51.17
CA ARG A 20 32.39 16.59 -50.22
C ARG A 20 33.84 16.39 -50.67
N PRO A 21 34.66 17.45 -50.82
CA PRO A 21 36.04 17.32 -51.29
C PRO A 21 37.03 17.13 -50.14
N GLY A 22 38.11 16.43 -50.45
CA GLY A 22 39.14 15.97 -49.51
C GLY A 22 40.28 16.96 -49.25
N SER A 23 41.28 16.47 -48.53
CA SER A 23 42.68 16.49 -48.95
C SER A 23 43.53 15.73 -47.93
N GLU A 24 44.49 15.01 -48.48
CA GLU A 24 45.51 14.18 -47.85
C GLU A 24 46.40 14.96 -46.88
N ILE A 25 47.11 14.26 -45.98
CA ILE A 25 48.57 14.34 -45.80
C ILE A 25 49.03 13.44 -44.63
N SER A 26 49.83 12.42 -45.00
CA SER A 26 50.93 11.73 -44.30
C SER A 26 50.94 11.50 -42.78
N LEU A 27 51.09 10.22 -42.44
CA LEU A 27 51.79 9.70 -41.26
C LEU A 27 53.29 9.95 -41.36
N ASP A 28 53.91 10.54 -40.34
CA ASP A 28 55.29 10.20 -39.97
C ASP A 28 55.58 10.43 -38.46
N SER A 29 56.24 9.40 -37.91
CA SER A 29 57.15 9.25 -36.76
C SER A 29 57.23 10.18 -35.53
N SER A 30 57.59 9.50 -34.42
CA SER A 30 58.32 9.97 -33.21
C SER A 30 57.49 10.74 -32.15
N ASP A 31 57.65 10.59 -30.84
CA ASP A 31 58.74 10.02 -30.06
C ASP A 31 58.29 9.67 -28.62
N SER A 32 58.86 8.56 -28.14
CA SER A 32 59.22 8.12 -26.78
C SER A 32 58.49 8.50 -25.47
N ASN A 33 58.48 7.45 -24.61
CA ASN A 33 58.93 7.42 -23.20
C ASN A 33 57.90 7.56 -22.05
N ARG A 34 57.53 6.44 -21.41
CA ARG A 34 58.19 5.92 -20.18
C ARG A 34 57.49 4.71 -19.53
N LYS A 35 58.25 3.61 -19.50
CA LYS A 35 58.42 2.55 -18.47
C LYS A 35 57.36 2.35 -17.37
N ARG A 36 56.84 1.11 -17.34
CA ARG A 36 56.35 0.41 -16.13
C ARG A 36 57.48 0.18 -15.11
N PRO A 37 57.13 0.02 -13.82
CA PRO A 37 57.72 -1.07 -13.05
C PRO A 37 56.68 -1.95 -12.34
N SER A 38 57.13 -3.18 -12.09
CA SER A 38 56.48 -4.29 -11.42
C SER A 38 56.45 -4.13 -9.89
N LEU A 39 55.47 -4.76 -9.23
CA LEU A 39 55.53 -5.04 -7.79
C LEU A 39 55.18 -6.50 -7.52
N ARG A 40 56.19 -7.24 -7.06
CA ARG A 40 56.10 -8.48 -6.29
C ARG A 40 55.83 -8.12 -4.82
N GLY A 41 55.03 -8.95 -4.14
CA GLY A 41 55.47 -9.50 -2.84
C GLY A 41 54.70 -9.10 -1.58
N SER A 42 54.30 -10.15 -0.87
CA SER A 42 54.20 -10.30 0.60
C SER A 42 53.03 -9.65 1.36
N ALA A 43 51.94 -10.41 1.45
CA ALA A 43 50.97 -10.30 2.54
C ALA A 43 51.61 -10.84 3.84
N LYS A 44 51.80 -9.95 4.84
CA LYS A 44 52.07 -10.34 6.23
C LYS A 44 50.73 -10.38 6.98
N PHE A 45 50.37 -11.56 7.46
CA PHE A 45 49.34 -11.75 8.48
C PHE A 45 49.67 -10.89 9.72
N ARG A 46 48.75 -10.01 10.13
CA ARG A 46 48.74 -9.40 11.46
C ARG A 46 47.51 -9.89 12.21
N ARG A 47 47.78 -10.53 13.35
CA ARG A 47 46.79 -10.99 14.36
C ARG A 47 45.99 -9.80 14.89
N VAL A 48 44.68 -9.97 15.01
CA VAL A 48 43.79 -9.06 15.75
C VAL A 48 43.91 -9.36 17.25
N PRO A 49 44.15 -8.37 18.14
CA PRO A 49 44.24 -8.61 19.57
C PRO A 49 42.85 -8.68 20.23
N SER A 50 42.79 -9.56 21.23
CA SER A 50 41.71 -9.80 22.18
C SER A 50 41.16 -8.53 22.84
N ALA A 51 39.84 -8.48 23.00
CA ALA A 51 39.10 -7.45 23.71
C ALA A 51 39.38 -7.52 25.22
N ALA A 52 40.02 -6.50 25.77
CA ALA A 52 39.93 -6.15 27.18
C ALA A 52 40.36 -4.69 27.42
N ASN A 53 39.45 -3.91 28.02
CA ASN A 53 39.66 -2.62 28.68
C ASN A 53 40.28 -1.45 27.88
N SER A 54 39.45 -0.45 27.56
CA SER A 54 39.66 0.94 28.03
C SER A 54 38.57 1.88 27.53
N GLN A 55 38.31 2.92 28.32
CA GLN A 55 37.37 4.02 28.07
C GLN A 55 37.71 4.73 26.74
N GLY A 56 36.86 4.56 25.74
CA GLY A 56 36.91 5.32 24.47
C GLY A 56 35.65 6.17 24.30
N SER A 57 35.80 7.35 23.73
CA SER A 57 34.73 8.34 23.61
C SER A 57 33.61 7.87 22.65
N MET A 58 32.41 8.43 22.79
CA MET A 58 31.25 8.08 21.95
C MET A 58 31.49 8.35 20.45
N GLU A 59 32.42 9.27 20.12
CA GLU A 59 32.84 9.56 18.75
C GLU A 59 33.64 8.42 18.13
N ASP A 60 34.49 7.73 18.89
CA ASP A 60 35.28 6.58 18.40
C ASP A 60 34.39 5.37 18.09
N LYS A 61 33.27 5.22 18.82
CA LYS A 61 32.26 4.17 18.55
C LYS A 61 31.39 4.51 17.33
N MET A 62 31.07 5.78 17.11
CA MET A 62 30.36 6.22 15.90
C MET A 62 31.23 6.11 14.65
N LEU A 63 32.55 6.34 14.75
CA LEU A 63 33.47 6.19 13.63
C LEU A 63 33.63 4.72 13.21
N ALA A 64 33.65 3.79 14.16
CA ALA A 64 33.66 2.35 13.90
C ALA A 64 32.34 1.84 13.30
N LEU A 65 31.20 2.43 13.69
CA LEU A 65 29.88 2.10 13.12
C LEU A 65 29.74 2.60 11.67
N ASN A 66 30.25 3.81 11.38
CA ASN A 66 30.24 4.36 10.02
C ASN A 66 31.23 3.63 9.09
N ALA A 67 32.33 3.09 9.60
CA ALA A 67 33.24 2.24 8.83
C ALA A 67 32.65 0.85 8.51
N LEU A 68 31.71 0.34 9.32
CA LEU A 68 30.98 -0.89 9.05
C LEU A 68 29.80 -0.68 8.08
N LEU A 69 29.23 0.53 8.05
CA LEU A 69 28.10 0.87 7.17
C LEU A 69 28.53 1.35 5.77
N SER A 70 29.81 1.70 5.56
CA SER A 70 30.34 2.11 4.25
C SER A 70 30.79 0.97 3.33
N ASP A 71 30.93 -0.25 3.85
CA ASP A 71 31.43 -1.42 3.09
C ASP A 71 30.30 -2.33 2.53
N SER A 72 29.02 -1.95 2.69
CA SER A 72 27.87 -2.71 2.15
C SER A 72 27.27 -2.13 0.86
N LEU A 73 27.95 -1.19 0.20
CA LEU A 73 27.46 -0.50 -1.00
C LEU A 73 28.54 -0.52 -2.09
N LEU A 74 28.84 -1.71 -2.62
CA LEU A 74 29.43 -1.95 -3.94
C LEU A 74 29.59 -3.47 -4.14
N ILE A 75 28.85 -4.05 -5.08
CA ILE A 75 29.32 -4.97 -6.13
C ILE A 75 28.11 -5.34 -7.00
N THR A 76 28.05 -4.65 -8.14
CA THR A 76 27.54 -5.18 -9.40
C THR A 76 28.65 -5.97 -10.10
N GLU A 77 28.25 -6.90 -10.98
CA GLU A 77 29.02 -7.60 -12.03
C GLU A 77 29.59 -8.99 -11.71
N PHE A 78 28.89 -10.01 -12.23
CA PHE A 78 29.38 -11.37 -12.47
C PHE A 78 30.27 -11.42 -13.72
N PRO A 79 31.45 -12.08 -13.70
CA PRO A 79 32.19 -12.39 -14.92
C PRO A 79 31.73 -13.71 -15.53
N GLY A 80 31.39 -13.66 -16.82
CA GLY A 80 31.09 -14.82 -17.65
C GLY A 80 32.29 -15.75 -17.83
N ARG A 81 32.01 -17.04 -18.00
CA ARG A 81 32.98 -18.04 -18.40
C ARG A 81 32.52 -18.68 -19.71
N ASN A 82 33.23 -18.33 -20.78
CA ASN A 82 33.15 -18.99 -22.08
C ASN A 82 33.69 -20.42 -21.97
N GLY A 83 32.92 -21.38 -22.49
CA GLY A 83 33.39 -22.66 -22.99
C GLY A 83 32.67 -22.93 -24.30
N GLU A 84 33.40 -22.79 -25.42
CA GLU A 84 32.93 -23.11 -26.77
C GLU A 84 32.72 -24.62 -26.94
N VAL A 85 31.60 -25.07 -27.53
CA VAL A 85 31.59 -26.13 -28.56
C VAL A 85 30.42 -25.92 -29.55
N SER A 86 30.76 -26.07 -30.82
CA SER A 86 29.97 -25.91 -32.05
C SER A 86 28.64 -26.66 -32.21
N ARG A 87 27.76 -26.01 -32.98
CA ARG A 87 26.69 -26.49 -33.88
C ARG A 87 26.57 -28.02 -34.07
N ASN A 88 25.37 -28.54 -33.81
CA ASN A 88 24.48 -29.08 -34.86
C ASN A 88 23.07 -29.35 -34.28
N GLY A 89 22.05 -29.02 -35.06
CA GLY A 89 20.65 -29.14 -34.63
C GLY A 89 20.14 -30.58 -34.61
N LYS A 90 19.16 -30.81 -33.74
CA LYS A 90 17.94 -31.60 -33.95
C LYS A 90 17.03 -31.41 -32.73
N THR A 91 15.75 -31.30 -33.01
CA THR A 91 14.61 -31.41 -32.11
C THR A 91 14.71 -32.66 -31.25
N GLU A 92 14.54 -32.53 -29.93
CA GLU A 92 14.10 -33.61 -29.02
C GLU A 92 13.79 -33.01 -27.64
N ASP A 93 12.51 -33.10 -27.27
CA ASP A 93 11.90 -33.28 -25.93
C ASP A 93 12.65 -32.71 -24.70
N ASP A 94 12.12 -31.60 -24.17
CA ASP A 94 12.55 -30.99 -22.91
C ASP A 94 11.71 -31.55 -21.75
N ASP A 95 12.17 -32.68 -21.23
CA ASP A 95 11.61 -33.41 -20.07
C ASP A 95 12.65 -33.52 -18.95
N THR A 96 13.48 -32.48 -18.77
CA THR A 96 14.58 -32.50 -17.78
C THR A 96 14.78 -31.15 -17.10
N LEU A 97 13.77 -30.63 -16.40
CA LEU A 97 13.92 -29.57 -15.38
C LEU A 97 12.88 -29.70 -14.24
N LYS A 98 12.44 -30.92 -13.93
CA LYS A 98 11.49 -31.24 -12.83
C LYS A 98 12.15 -31.69 -11.52
N ASP A 99 13.48 -31.80 -11.46
CA ASP A 99 14.14 -32.58 -10.40
C ASP A 99 14.79 -31.78 -9.27
N GLU A 100 14.65 -30.45 -9.20
CA GLU A 100 15.20 -29.65 -8.08
C GLU A 100 14.15 -29.05 -7.12
N PHE A 101 12.86 -29.09 -7.47
CA PHE A 101 11.77 -28.77 -6.55
C PHE A 101 10.60 -29.73 -6.85
N GLY A 102 10.61 -30.87 -6.18
CA GLY A 102 9.59 -31.90 -6.35
C GLY A 102 8.20 -31.35 -6.07
N ASP A 103 7.30 -31.59 -7.03
CA ASP A 103 5.86 -31.69 -6.82
C ASP A 103 5.60 -32.77 -5.75
N ASP A 104 5.61 -32.41 -4.47
CA ASP A 104 4.93 -33.08 -3.34
C ASP A 104 5.49 -32.54 -2.00
N LEU A 105 5.05 -31.35 -1.60
CA LEU A 105 4.93 -31.06 -0.16
C LEU A 105 3.53 -31.54 0.25
N SER A 106 3.42 -32.83 0.61
CA SER A 106 2.15 -33.47 0.94
C SER A 106 1.45 -32.75 2.10
N ASP A 107 0.13 -32.93 2.22
CA ASP A 107 -0.65 -32.42 3.36
C ASP A 107 -0.13 -32.98 4.72
N ASP A 108 0.80 -33.96 4.69
CA ASP A 108 1.41 -34.64 5.85
C ASP A 108 2.39 -33.77 6.66
N ASP A 109 2.99 -32.72 6.09
CA ASP A 109 3.91 -31.81 6.82
C ASP A 109 3.25 -31.12 8.03
N PHE A 110 1.93 -31.13 8.10
CA PHE A 110 1.12 -30.56 9.18
C PHE A 110 0.28 -31.61 9.93
N GLU A 111 0.29 -32.88 9.52
CA GLU A 111 -0.48 -33.97 10.14
C GLU A 111 0.42 -34.93 10.93
N GLU A 112 1.70 -35.08 10.58
CA GLU A 112 2.67 -35.83 11.39
C GLU A 112 3.53 -34.91 12.24
N LEU A 113 3.54 -35.15 13.55
CA LEU A 113 4.60 -34.63 14.44
C LEU A 113 5.93 -35.27 14.00
N PRO A 114 6.90 -34.48 13.49
CA PRO A 114 8.12 -35.04 12.92
C PRO A 114 8.86 -35.94 13.91
N GLU A 115 9.43 -37.05 13.44
CA GLU A 115 10.27 -37.92 14.27
C GLU A 115 11.54 -37.17 14.68
N ASP A 116 11.88 -37.23 15.98
CA ASP A 116 13.09 -36.62 16.55
C ASP A 116 14.35 -37.23 15.88
N GLY A 117 14.90 -36.54 14.88
CA GLY A 117 16.10 -36.92 14.15
C GLY A 117 17.41 -36.80 14.94
N ARG A 118 17.41 -37.00 16.26
CA ARG A 118 18.65 -37.13 17.05
C ARG A 118 19.17 -38.56 16.97
N SER A 119 19.84 -38.87 15.87
CA SER A 119 20.74 -40.04 15.80
C SER A 119 21.80 -39.92 16.91
N SER A 120 21.66 -40.80 17.90
CA SER A 120 22.58 -41.00 19.00
C SER A 120 23.98 -41.32 18.47
N ARG A 121 24.98 -40.55 18.91
CA ARG A 121 26.36 -41.01 18.92
C ARG A 121 26.45 -42.08 19.99
N ASP A 122 26.85 -43.28 19.60
CA ASP A 122 27.13 -44.41 20.48
C ASP A 122 27.95 -43.99 21.71
N VAL A 123 27.27 -43.89 22.85
CA VAL A 123 27.92 -43.92 24.16
C VAL A 123 27.11 -44.87 25.03
N ASP A 124 27.62 -46.10 25.13
CA ASP A 124 27.16 -47.12 26.07
C ASP A 124 27.22 -46.55 27.50
N TYR A 125 26.07 -46.14 28.02
CA TYR A 125 25.84 -46.03 29.45
C TYR A 125 24.74 -47.01 29.83
N ASP A 126 25.18 -48.08 30.47
CA ASP A 126 24.39 -49.08 31.17
C ASP A 126 23.67 -48.39 32.35
N THR A 127 22.40 -48.05 32.16
CA THR A 127 21.52 -47.57 33.24
C THR A 127 20.15 -48.21 33.09
N ASP A 128 19.81 -49.06 34.06
CA ASP A 128 18.52 -49.71 34.31
C ASP A 128 17.39 -48.70 34.66
N LEU A 129 17.16 -47.72 33.79
CA LEU A 129 16.05 -46.78 33.83
C LEU A 129 15.39 -46.75 32.45
N ASP A 130 14.86 -47.90 32.03
CA ASP A 130 13.86 -47.97 30.97
C ASP A 130 12.55 -47.34 31.49
N MET A 131 12.55 -46.02 31.70
CA MET A 131 11.35 -45.26 31.40
C MET A 131 11.23 -45.31 29.89
N ASP A 132 10.18 -45.93 29.38
CA ASP A 132 9.88 -46.00 27.95
C ASP A 132 9.95 -44.59 27.35
N TYR A 133 11.10 -44.24 26.76
CA TYR A 133 11.35 -42.94 26.13
C TYR A 133 10.27 -42.66 25.08
N ASP A 134 9.84 -43.71 24.38
CA ASP A 134 8.75 -43.67 23.41
C ASP A 134 7.41 -43.34 24.08
N GLU A 135 7.13 -43.84 25.28
CA GLU A 135 5.90 -43.52 26.02
C GLU A 135 5.91 -42.05 26.49
N TRP A 136 7.06 -41.54 26.93
CA TRP A 136 7.22 -40.13 27.31
C TRP A 136 7.06 -39.18 26.11
N ILE A 137 7.67 -39.50 24.96
CA ILE A 137 7.50 -38.73 23.72
C ILE A 137 6.04 -38.74 23.28
N ASN A 138 5.40 -39.91 23.27
CA ASN A 138 4.00 -40.04 22.87
C ASN A 138 3.06 -39.26 23.82
N GLU A 139 3.35 -39.21 25.11
CA GLU A 139 2.57 -38.40 26.04
C GLU A 139 2.77 -36.89 25.81
N ALA A 140 4.00 -36.43 25.56
CA ALA A 140 4.26 -35.04 25.18
C ALA A 140 3.54 -34.64 23.87
N LYS A 141 3.53 -35.53 22.88
CA LYS A 141 2.77 -35.36 21.62
C LYS A 141 1.27 -35.19 21.89
N ARG A 142 0.68 -36.05 22.72
CA ARG A 142 -0.74 -35.94 23.13
C ARG A 142 -1.04 -34.65 23.88
N GLU A 143 -0.13 -34.18 24.72
CA GLU A 143 -0.32 -32.91 25.44
C GLU A 143 -0.33 -31.71 24.50
N ILE A 144 0.50 -31.72 23.45
CA ILE A 144 0.56 -30.66 22.44
C ILE A 144 -0.70 -30.70 21.57
N GLU A 145 -1.14 -31.88 21.13
CA GLU A 145 -2.35 -32.04 20.33
C GLU A 145 -3.61 -31.57 21.06
N ASN A 146 -3.72 -31.92 22.35
CA ASN A 146 -4.85 -31.54 23.21
C ASN A 146 -4.80 -30.09 23.72
N ASP A 147 -3.77 -29.32 23.36
CA ASP A 147 -3.66 -27.94 23.77
C ASP A 147 -4.76 -27.08 23.09
N LYS A 148 -5.75 -26.71 23.91
CA LYS A 148 -6.86 -25.82 23.51
C LYS A 148 -6.42 -24.36 23.39
N THR A 149 -5.30 -23.99 24.00
CA THR A 149 -4.80 -22.61 23.98
C THR A 149 -3.95 -22.33 22.74
N GLY A 150 -3.23 -23.33 22.24
CA GLY A 150 -2.28 -23.20 21.14
C GLY A 150 -0.90 -22.71 21.59
N GLU A 151 -0.71 -22.40 22.88
CA GLU A 151 0.55 -21.94 23.45
C GLU A 151 1.64 -23.03 23.39
N LYS A 152 1.30 -24.28 23.76
CA LYS A 152 2.24 -25.41 23.70
C LYS A 152 2.64 -25.72 22.26
N LYS A 153 1.68 -25.64 21.32
CA LYS A 153 1.94 -25.82 19.88
C LYS A 153 2.90 -24.78 19.34
N TYR A 154 2.73 -23.52 19.74
CA TYR A 154 3.64 -22.45 19.37
C TYR A 154 5.04 -22.65 19.92
N LEU A 155 5.17 -22.96 21.22
CA LEU A 155 6.47 -23.15 21.86
C LEU A 155 7.26 -24.32 21.25
N HIS A 156 6.57 -25.44 21.00
CA HIS A 156 7.15 -26.58 20.31
C HIS A 156 7.67 -26.19 18.92
N MET A 157 6.87 -25.42 18.18
CA MET A 157 7.27 -24.98 16.85
C MET A 157 8.41 -23.99 16.81
N CYS A 158 8.47 -23.09 17.79
CA CYS A 158 9.61 -22.20 17.96
C CYS A 158 10.89 -22.99 18.22
N GLU A 159 10.84 -24.06 19.00
CA GLU A 159 11.99 -24.94 19.25
C GLU A 159 12.43 -25.68 17.97
N GLU A 160 11.48 -26.26 17.22
CA GLU A 160 11.78 -26.98 15.97
C GLU A 160 12.36 -26.06 14.89
N THR A 161 11.75 -24.89 14.69
CA THR A 161 12.16 -23.93 13.65
C THR A 161 13.36 -23.06 14.06
N GLY A 162 13.83 -23.18 15.31
CA GLY A 162 14.90 -22.37 15.88
C GLY A 162 14.52 -20.89 16.06
N VAL A 163 13.23 -20.57 16.09
CA VAL A 163 12.70 -19.22 16.28
C VAL A 163 12.59 -18.93 17.78
N ILE A 164 12.99 -17.73 18.20
CA ILE A 164 12.82 -17.31 19.60
C ILE A 164 11.32 -17.03 19.85
N PRO A 165 10.68 -17.69 20.83
CA PRO A 165 9.27 -17.47 21.11
C PRO A 165 8.96 -16.02 21.46
N ALA A 166 7.99 -15.44 20.76
CA ALA A 166 7.50 -14.10 21.05
C ALA A 166 6.44 -14.16 22.16
N SER A 167 6.75 -13.58 23.33
CA SER A 167 5.77 -13.46 24.42
C SER A 167 4.51 -12.70 24.01
N TYR A 168 4.63 -11.79 23.04
CA TYR A 168 3.49 -11.07 22.49
C TYR A 168 2.46 -12.02 21.86
N PHE A 169 2.91 -13.01 21.08
CA PHE A 169 2.02 -14.00 20.46
C PHE A 169 1.23 -14.78 21.52
N LEU A 170 1.93 -15.31 22.53
CA LEU A 170 1.33 -16.07 23.63
C LEU A 170 0.26 -15.26 24.38
N ASN A 171 0.51 -13.96 24.58
CA ASN A 171 -0.43 -13.10 25.30
C ASN A 171 -1.70 -12.76 24.50
N HIS A 172 -1.65 -12.82 23.15
CA HIS A 172 -2.75 -12.36 22.28
C HIS A 172 -3.39 -13.48 21.43
N ILE A 173 -2.91 -14.73 21.53
CA ILE A 173 -3.48 -15.89 20.80
C ILE A 173 -4.97 -16.17 21.14
N GLN A 174 -5.44 -15.65 22.26
CA GLN A 174 -6.83 -15.80 22.73
C GLN A 174 -7.74 -14.63 22.36
N GLU A 175 -7.21 -13.60 21.70
CA GLU A 175 -7.96 -12.43 21.26
C GLU A 175 -8.61 -12.64 19.89
N LYS A 176 -9.53 -11.74 19.51
CA LYS A 176 -10.16 -11.75 18.18
C LYS A 176 -9.27 -11.17 17.10
N GLU A 177 -8.43 -10.21 17.48
CA GLU A 177 -7.55 -9.49 16.59
C GLU A 177 -6.11 -9.76 16.99
N PHE A 178 -5.34 -10.32 16.07
CA PHE A 178 -3.94 -10.65 16.30
C PHE A 178 -3.06 -9.84 15.36
N SER A 179 -2.20 -8.99 15.92
CA SER A 179 -1.32 -8.10 15.17
C SER A 179 0.12 -8.20 15.63
N MET A 180 1.04 -8.52 14.72
CA MET A 180 2.49 -8.52 14.95
C MET A 180 3.21 -7.81 13.81
N LYS A 181 2.84 -6.56 13.50
CA LYS A 181 3.49 -5.76 12.45
C LYS A 181 4.96 -5.50 12.74
N TYR A 182 5.84 -5.57 11.75
CA TYR A 182 7.24 -5.13 11.85
C TYR A 182 8.08 -5.82 12.95
N HIS A 183 7.82 -7.10 13.22
CA HIS A 183 8.56 -7.90 14.21
C HIS A 183 9.70 -8.73 13.58
N GLY A 184 9.82 -8.75 12.26
CA GLY A 184 10.87 -9.50 11.56
C GLY A 184 10.74 -11.01 11.76
N LEU A 185 9.52 -11.54 11.64
CA LEU A 185 9.23 -12.96 11.87
C LEU A 185 10.03 -13.89 10.93
N GLY A 186 10.22 -13.48 9.68
CA GLY A 186 10.80 -14.35 8.65
C GLY A 186 9.86 -15.50 8.25
N PRO A 187 10.29 -16.35 7.29
CA PRO A 187 9.51 -17.51 6.86
C PRO A 187 9.29 -18.53 7.99
N ASN A 188 10.31 -18.78 8.80
CA ASN A 188 10.23 -19.71 9.94
C ASN A 188 9.31 -19.19 11.06
N GLY A 189 9.33 -17.90 11.35
CA GLY A 189 8.41 -17.31 12.32
C GLY A 189 6.96 -17.40 11.86
N ALA A 190 6.72 -17.22 10.55
CA ALA A 190 5.40 -17.45 9.96
C ALA A 190 4.97 -18.93 10.07
N LYS A 191 5.87 -19.89 9.81
CA LYS A 191 5.60 -21.32 10.04
C LYS A 191 5.22 -21.60 11.50
N ALA A 192 5.97 -21.04 12.45
CA ALA A 192 5.73 -21.25 13.87
C ALA A 192 4.39 -20.68 14.35
N ILE A 193 3.95 -19.55 13.77
CA ILE A 193 2.63 -18.95 14.07
C ILE A 193 1.49 -19.67 13.33
N ALA A 194 1.71 -20.16 12.11
CA ALA A 194 0.68 -20.82 11.32
C ALA A 194 0.13 -22.09 12.01
N TRP A 195 0.98 -22.89 12.63
CA TRP A 195 0.53 -24.14 13.26
C TRP A 195 -0.50 -23.96 14.38
N PRO A 196 -0.26 -23.18 15.45
CA PRO A 196 -1.27 -22.97 16.49
C PRO A 196 -2.54 -22.33 15.92
N LEU A 197 -2.43 -21.46 14.90
CA LEU A 197 -3.57 -20.80 14.26
C LEU A 197 -4.45 -21.74 13.43
N LYS A 198 -3.91 -22.86 12.92
CA LYS A 198 -4.70 -23.88 12.18
C LYS A 198 -5.90 -24.39 12.99
N THR A 199 -5.74 -24.55 14.30
CA THR A 199 -6.80 -25.03 15.20
C THR A 199 -7.47 -23.92 16.01
N ASN A 200 -7.01 -22.67 15.86
CA ASN A 200 -7.54 -21.53 16.60
C ASN A 200 -8.93 -21.16 16.08
N LYS A 201 -9.87 -20.95 17.02
CA LYS A 201 -11.28 -20.65 16.74
C LYS A 201 -11.70 -19.24 17.17
N LYS A 202 -10.75 -18.43 17.64
CA LYS A 202 -10.99 -17.12 18.26
C LYS A 202 -10.54 -15.98 17.38
N ILE A 203 -9.40 -16.14 16.71
CA ILE A 203 -8.82 -15.08 15.88
C ILE A 203 -9.62 -14.96 14.58
N GLU A 204 -10.16 -13.77 14.37
CA GLU A 204 -10.94 -13.34 13.21
C GLU A 204 -10.09 -12.45 12.30
N LYS A 205 -9.17 -11.65 12.87
CA LYS A 205 -8.29 -10.74 12.13
C LYS A 205 -6.83 -11.04 12.37
N ILE A 206 -6.05 -11.19 11.30
CA ILE A 206 -4.61 -11.40 11.36
C ILE A 206 -3.91 -10.27 10.65
N ASN A 207 -2.98 -9.61 11.34
CA ASN A 207 -2.13 -8.59 10.75
C ASN A 207 -0.65 -8.88 10.98
N LEU A 208 0.05 -9.23 9.89
CA LEU A 208 1.46 -9.59 9.87
C LEU A 208 2.26 -8.69 8.92
N GLU A 209 1.84 -7.44 8.77
CA GLU A 209 2.51 -6.46 7.90
C GLU A 209 4.02 -6.32 8.21
N GLY A 210 4.86 -6.24 7.18
CA GLY A 210 6.26 -5.83 7.33
C GLY A 210 7.17 -6.83 8.05
N ASN A 211 6.96 -8.14 7.87
CA ASN A 211 7.66 -9.19 8.63
C ASN A 211 8.64 -10.05 7.82
N TRP A 212 8.86 -9.73 6.54
CA TRP A 212 9.72 -10.52 5.64
C TRP A 212 9.35 -12.00 5.64
N ILE A 213 8.05 -12.28 5.55
CA ILE A 213 7.52 -13.66 5.54
C ILE A 213 8.01 -14.44 4.31
N GLU A 214 8.26 -13.75 3.20
CA GLU A 214 8.71 -14.32 1.94
C GLU A 214 7.71 -15.35 1.36
N ALA A 215 8.04 -15.96 0.22
CA ALA A 215 7.18 -16.95 -0.41
C ALA A 215 6.95 -18.17 0.51
N GLU A 216 8.01 -18.70 1.10
CA GLU A 216 7.97 -19.88 1.99
C GLU A 216 7.02 -19.68 3.17
N GLY A 217 7.14 -18.57 3.90
CA GLY A 217 6.27 -18.26 5.02
C GLY A 217 4.80 -18.10 4.61
N SER A 218 4.56 -17.54 3.43
CA SER A 218 3.21 -17.37 2.90
C SER A 218 2.55 -18.69 2.51
N ILE A 219 3.33 -19.68 2.05
CA ILE A 219 2.85 -21.04 1.78
C ILE A 219 2.36 -21.69 3.07
N TYR A 220 3.09 -21.55 4.18
CA TYR A 220 2.65 -22.08 5.47
C TYR A 220 1.36 -21.39 5.97
N LEU A 221 1.23 -20.08 5.80
CA LEU A 221 0.01 -19.35 6.13
C LEU A 221 -1.16 -19.78 5.24
N ALA A 222 -0.94 -19.96 3.93
CA ALA A 222 -1.95 -20.43 2.99
C ALA A 222 -2.44 -21.85 3.35
N LYS A 223 -1.52 -22.78 3.66
CA LYS A 223 -1.84 -24.13 4.13
C LYS A 223 -2.70 -24.09 5.41
N MET A 224 -2.36 -23.22 6.36
CA MET A 224 -3.14 -23.02 7.59
C MET A 224 -4.55 -22.51 7.31
N LEU A 225 -4.65 -21.46 6.48
CA LEU A 225 -5.92 -20.79 6.18
C LEU A 225 -6.85 -21.64 5.31
N LYS A 226 -6.34 -22.57 4.51
CA LYS A 226 -7.12 -23.48 3.66
C LYS A 226 -8.24 -24.21 4.43
N ASN A 227 -8.01 -24.53 5.70
CA ASN A 227 -8.98 -25.21 6.57
C ASN A 227 -9.51 -24.33 7.72
N ASN A 228 -8.97 -23.12 7.89
CA ASN A 228 -9.42 -22.20 8.94
C ASN A 228 -10.67 -21.44 8.46
N ILE A 229 -11.76 -21.59 9.22
CA ILE A 229 -13.06 -20.97 8.89
C ILE A 229 -13.42 -19.77 9.79
N TYR A 230 -12.49 -19.34 10.65
CA TYR A 230 -12.72 -18.27 11.63
C TYR A 230 -12.04 -16.96 11.22
N VAL A 231 -10.89 -17.05 10.52
CA VAL A 231 -10.19 -15.88 10.01
C VAL A 231 -10.96 -15.29 8.84
N THR A 232 -11.35 -14.02 8.99
CA THR A 232 -12.14 -13.26 8.03
C THR A 232 -11.35 -12.10 7.40
N GLU A 233 -10.30 -11.61 8.08
CA GLU A 233 -9.46 -10.51 7.61
C GLU A 233 -7.97 -10.89 7.70
N LEU A 234 -7.26 -10.72 6.60
CA LEU A 234 -5.85 -11.10 6.48
C LEU A 234 -5.03 -9.95 5.88
N HIS A 235 -4.11 -9.40 6.69
CA HIS A 235 -3.18 -8.37 6.27
C HIS A 235 -1.76 -8.92 6.22
N LEU A 236 -1.22 -9.01 5.02
CA LEU A 236 0.13 -9.49 4.74
C LEU A 236 0.95 -8.45 3.95
N ALA A 237 0.63 -7.16 4.09
CA ALA A 237 1.35 -6.12 3.37
C ALA A 237 2.87 -6.10 3.68
N GLU A 238 3.70 -5.69 2.72
CA GLU A 238 5.15 -5.48 2.86
C GLU A 238 5.93 -6.73 3.34
N ASN A 239 5.59 -7.91 2.82
CA ASN A 239 6.17 -9.20 3.24
C ASN A 239 7.03 -9.92 2.21
N ARG A 240 7.22 -9.34 1.01
CA ARG A 240 8.01 -9.93 -0.09
C ARG A 240 7.50 -11.32 -0.51
N ILE A 241 6.19 -11.52 -0.50
CA ILE A 241 5.54 -12.79 -0.85
C ILE A 241 5.89 -13.27 -2.27
N GLY A 242 6.02 -12.34 -3.23
CA GLY A 242 6.34 -12.67 -4.62
C GLY A 242 5.26 -13.49 -5.33
N ASN A 243 5.61 -14.01 -6.50
CA ASN A 243 4.69 -14.77 -7.36
C ASN A 243 4.29 -16.13 -6.78
N GLU A 244 5.26 -16.86 -6.23
CA GLU A 244 5.06 -18.20 -5.65
C GLU A 244 4.12 -18.14 -4.44
N GLY A 245 4.34 -17.16 -3.56
CA GLY A 245 3.46 -16.96 -2.42
C GLY A 245 2.06 -16.48 -2.82
N ALA A 246 1.95 -15.65 -3.87
CA ALA A 246 0.66 -15.25 -4.41
C ALA A 246 -0.11 -16.44 -5.01
N GLU A 247 0.58 -17.38 -5.65
CA GLU A 247 -0.02 -18.64 -6.11
C GLU A 247 -0.53 -19.49 -4.95
N ALA A 248 0.25 -19.65 -3.88
CA ALA A 248 -0.19 -20.39 -2.70
C ALA A 248 -1.43 -19.76 -2.04
N ILE A 249 -1.47 -18.42 -1.94
CA ILE A 249 -2.65 -17.70 -1.44
C ILE A 249 -3.84 -17.88 -2.38
N SER A 250 -3.61 -17.86 -3.69
CA SER A 250 -4.66 -18.12 -4.69
C SER A 250 -5.25 -19.52 -4.53
N ASP A 251 -4.43 -20.54 -4.32
CA ASP A 251 -4.88 -21.91 -4.09
C ASP A 251 -5.67 -22.06 -2.78
N MET A 252 -5.30 -21.31 -1.75
CA MET A 252 -6.05 -21.23 -0.50
C MET A 252 -7.44 -20.61 -0.72
N LEU A 253 -7.53 -19.51 -1.48
CA LEU A 253 -8.78 -18.81 -1.79
C LEU A 253 -9.75 -19.62 -2.68
N GLN A 254 -9.29 -20.69 -3.33
CA GLN A 254 -10.18 -21.61 -4.05
C GLN A 254 -11.04 -22.46 -3.11
N LYS A 255 -10.59 -22.66 -1.86
CA LYS A 255 -11.26 -23.49 -0.86
C LYS A 255 -11.80 -22.69 0.33
N ASN A 256 -11.19 -21.54 0.62
CA ASN A 256 -11.61 -20.68 1.71
C ASN A 256 -12.58 -19.61 1.20
N ASP A 257 -13.82 -19.67 1.70
CA ASP A 257 -14.90 -18.72 1.41
C ASP A 257 -15.23 -17.80 2.60
N MET A 258 -14.35 -17.72 3.61
CA MET A 258 -14.57 -16.93 4.84
C MET A 258 -13.81 -15.61 4.84
N ILE A 259 -12.70 -15.52 4.11
CA ILE A 259 -11.91 -14.28 4.03
C ILE A 259 -12.65 -13.25 3.17
N TYR A 260 -13.07 -12.15 3.78
CA TYR A 260 -13.75 -11.07 3.07
C TYR A 260 -12.85 -9.84 2.85
N SER A 261 -11.77 -9.70 3.63
CA SER A 261 -10.76 -8.64 3.47
C SER A 261 -9.36 -9.24 3.33
N LEU A 262 -8.68 -8.92 2.24
CA LEU A 262 -7.34 -9.41 1.94
C LEU A 262 -6.42 -8.27 1.51
N ASP A 263 -5.33 -8.09 2.24
CA ASP A 263 -4.28 -7.11 1.93
C ASP A 263 -2.96 -7.80 1.60
N LEU A 264 -2.55 -7.67 0.33
CA LEU A 264 -1.30 -8.15 -0.25
C LEU A 264 -0.46 -7.00 -0.81
N SER A 265 -0.62 -5.79 -0.27
CA SER A 265 0.12 -4.62 -0.74
C SER A 265 1.63 -4.75 -0.49
N GLY A 266 2.49 -4.19 -1.34
CA GLY A 266 3.94 -4.15 -1.06
C GLY A 266 4.66 -5.50 -1.15
N ASN A 267 4.11 -6.46 -1.89
CA ASN A 267 4.62 -7.85 -1.90
C ASN A 267 5.43 -8.24 -3.13
N SER A 268 5.74 -7.27 -4.01
CA SER A 268 6.47 -7.52 -5.26
C SER A 268 5.83 -8.60 -6.13
N ILE A 269 4.49 -8.71 -6.12
CA ILE A 269 3.74 -9.61 -6.98
C ILE A 269 3.77 -9.04 -8.41
N GLU A 270 4.14 -9.87 -9.37
CA GLU A 270 4.24 -9.52 -10.79
C GLU A 270 3.05 -10.10 -11.57
N ASP A 271 3.03 -9.90 -12.89
CA ASP A 271 1.93 -10.33 -13.77
C ASP A 271 1.59 -11.83 -13.66
N TYR A 272 2.58 -12.68 -13.37
CA TYR A 272 2.34 -14.12 -13.18
C TYR A 272 1.51 -14.40 -11.92
N GLY A 273 1.88 -13.82 -10.78
CA GLY A 273 1.10 -13.96 -9.54
C GLY A 273 -0.28 -13.32 -9.67
N ALA A 274 -0.38 -12.20 -10.40
CA ALA A 274 -1.65 -11.55 -10.69
C ALA A 274 -2.60 -12.45 -11.50
N GLU A 275 -2.09 -13.19 -12.49
CA GLU A 275 -2.90 -14.15 -13.27
C GLU A 275 -3.53 -15.21 -12.35
N LYS A 276 -2.74 -15.83 -11.47
CA LYS A 276 -3.22 -16.85 -10.54
C LYS A 276 -4.30 -16.30 -9.62
N LEU A 277 -4.06 -15.13 -9.04
CA LEU A 277 -5.00 -14.46 -8.15
C LEU A 277 -6.31 -14.12 -8.88
N CYS A 278 -6.23 -13.51 -10.06
CA CYS A 278 -7.40 -13.11 -10.84
C CYS A 278 -8.27 -14.30 -11.24
N ARG A 279 -7.66 -15.43 -11.64
CA ARG A 279 -8.41 -16.64 -12.03
C ARG A 279 -9.24 -17.20 -10.88
N VAL A 280 -8.78 -17.04 -9.64
CA VAL A 280 -9.51 -17.48 -8.45
C VAL A 280 -10.56 -16.44 -8.05
N LEU A 281 -10.26 -15.15 -8.14
CA LEU A 281 -11.21 -14.07 -7.86
C LEU A 281 -12.44 -14.07 -8.78
N LEU A 282 -12.35 -14.63 -9.99
CA LEU A 282 -13.51 -14.84 -10.86
C LEU A 282 -14.53 -15.84 -10.29
N LYS A 283 -14.09 -16.74 -9.41
CA LYS A 283 -14.93 -17.78 -8.80
C LYS A 283 -15.23 -17.51 -7.34
N ASN A 284 -14.30 -16.87 -6.63
CA ASN A 284 -14.46 -16.52 -5.23
C ASN A 284 -15.51 -15.41 -5.09
N SER A 285 -16.48 -15.64 -4.20
CA SER A 285 -17.57 -14.70 -3.92
C SER A 285 -17.55 -14.18 -2.48
N SER A 286 -16.48 -14.48 -1.74
CA SER A 286 -16.30 -14.08 -0.34
C SER A 286 -15.58 -12.75 -0.18
N ILE A 287 -14.58 -12.48 -1.03
CA ILE A 287 -13.77 -11.26 -0.94
C ILE A 287 -14.57 -10.04 -1.37
N LYS A 288 -14.56 -9.03 -0.50
CA LYS A 288 -15.17 -7.71 -0.69
C LYS A 288 -14.14 -6.59 -0.73
N HIS A 289 -13.09 -6.69 0.08
CA HIS A 289 -12.00 -5.70 0.16
C HIS A 289 -10.69 -6.37 -0.26
N LEU A 290 -10.09 -5.84 -1.33
CA LEU A 290 -8.87 -6.38 -1.92
C LEU A 290 -7.85 -5.26 -2.08
N TYR A 291 -6.75 -5.36 -1.33
CA TYR A 291 -5.66 -4.40 -1.38
C TYR A 291 -4.44 -5.03 -2.04
N LEU A 292 -4.02 -4.45 -3.16
CA LEU A 292 -2.92 -4.91 -4.01
C LEU A 292 -1.97 -3.75 -4.36
N ALA A 293 -1.93 -2.73 -3.50
CA ALA A 293 -1.11 -1.56 -3.73
C ALA A 293 0.39 -1.91 -3.74
N ASN A 294 1.24 -1.09 -4.37
CA ASN A 294 2.70 -1.26 -4.34
C ASN A 294 3.18 -2.66 -4.78
N ASN A 295 2.59 -3.18 -5.85
CA ASN A 295 3.04 -4.39 -6.53
C ASN A 295 3.59 -4.03 -7.92
N LYS A 296 3.94 -5.04 -8.72
CA LYS A 296 4.56 -4.86 -10.04
C LYS A 296 3.60 -5.26 -11.16
N PHE A 297 2.32 -4.90 -11.03
CA PHE A 297 1.33 -5.22 -12.07
C PHE A 297 1.48 -4.31 -13.28
N GLU A 298 1.71 -4.91 -14.44
CA GLU A 298 1.89 -4.25 -15.73
C GLU A 298 0.67 -4.47 -16.63
N GLU A 299 0.88 -4.42 -17.95
CA GLU A 299 -0.20 -4.49 -18.94
C GLU A 299 -0.89 -5.86 -19.00
N ARG A 300 -0.19 -6.98 -18.73
CA ARG A 300 -0.83 -8.30 -18.80
C ARG A 300 -1.70 -8.54 -17.58
N ALA A 301 -1.22 -8.17 -16.39
CA ALA A 301 -2.03 -8.18 -15.17
C ALA A 301 -3.31 -7.37 -15.35
N ALA A 302 -3.23 -6.18 -15.98
CA ALA A 302 -4.40 -5.35 -16.26
C ALA A 302 -5.46 -6.05 -17.13
N GLY A 303 -5.05 -6.91 -18.05
CA GLY A 303 -5.97 -7.72 -18.87
C GLY A 303 -6.79 -8.71 -18.04
N TRP A 304 -6.15 -9.35 -17.05
CA TRP A 304 -6.82 -10.24 -16.10
C TRP A 304 -7.68 -9.49 -15.09
N LEU A 305 -7.17 -8.37 -14.57
CA LEU A 305 -7.91 -7.48 -13.67
C LEU A 305 -9.16 -6.93 -14.35
N ARG A 306 -9.11 -6.60 -15.64
CA ARG A 306 -10.29 -6.22 -16.42
C ARG A 306 -11.35 -7.31 -16.37
N GLU A 307 -10.98 -8.56 -16.59
CA GLU A 307 -11.93 -9.68 -16.57
C GLU A 307 -12.57 -9.85 -15.17
N VAL A 308 -11.77 -9.71 -14.11
CA VAL A 308 -12.27 -9.72 -12.72
C VAL A 308 -13.22 -8.56 -12.48
N LEU A 309 -12.83 -7.33 -12.85
CA LEU A 309 -13.67 -6.15 -12.66
C LEU A 309 -14.95 -6.23 -13.51
N THR A 310 -14.95 -6.84 -14.69
CA THR A 310 -16.18 -7.00 -15.47
C THR A 310 -17.14 -8.02 -14.85
N ASN A 311 -16.63 -9.16 -14.38
CA ASN A 311 -17.47 -10.32 -14.03
C ASN A 311 -17.68 -10.54 -12.52
N ASN A 312 -16.81 -10.00 -11.67
CA ASN A 312 -16.94 -10.16 -10.22
C ASN A 312 -17.93 -9.13 -9.66
N GLU A 313 -18.94 -9.62 -8.96
CA GLU A 313 -20.00 -8.80 -8.37
C GLU A 313 -19.80 -8.50 -6.89
N THR A 314 -18.83 -9.17 -6.24
CA THR A 314 -18.68 -9.18 -4.78
C THR A 314 -17.66 -8.17 -4.29
N LEU A 315 -16.69 -7.80 -5.13
CA LEU A 315 -15.68 -6.79 -4.81
C LEU A 315 -16.32 -5.41 -4.67
N GLU A 316 -16.23 -4.85 -3.47
CA GLU A 316 -16.73 -3.53 -3.12
C GLU A 316 -15.60 -2.50 -3.07
N THR A 317 -14.41 -2.90 -2.62
CA THR A 317 -13.22 -2.05 -2.49
C THR A 317 -12.01 -2.73 -3.12
N VAL A 318 -11.36 -2.02 -4.04
CA VAL A 318 -10.13 -2.48 -4.69
C VAL A 318 -9.07 -1.37 -4.65
N ASP A 319 -7.90 -1.69 -4.12
CA ASP A 319 -6.72 -0.82 -4.18
C ASP A 319 -5.66 -1.42 -5.11
N LEU A 320 -5.40 -0.72 -6.21
CA LEU A 320 -4.39 -1.05 -7.22
C LEU A 320 -3.36 0.09 -7.34
N SER A 321 -3.25 0.94 -6.33
CA SER A 321 -2.33 2.07 -6.34
C SER A 321 -0.86 1.62 -6.38
N TRP A 322 0.00 2.50 -6.86
CA TRP A 322 1.44 2.26 -6.95
C TRP A 322 1.85 1.00 -7.72
N ASN A 323 1.13 0.69 -8.79
CA ASN A 323 1.49 -0.38 -9.72
C ASN A 323 2.06 0.19 -11.03
N HIS A 324 2.20 -0.64 -12.06
CA HIS A 324 2.69 -0.26 -13.38
C HIS A 324 1.58 -0.35 -14.45
N LEU A 325 0.34 -0.05 -14.05
CA LEU A 325 -0.84 -0.04 -14.94
C LEU A 325 -0.77 1.19 -15.87
N ARG A 326 0.04 1.08 -16.92
CA ARG A 326 0.33 2.16 -17.87
C ARG A 326 -0.45 1.98 -19.16
N THR A 327 -0.84 3.09 -19.79
CA THR A 327 -1.43 3.14 -21.15
C THR A 327 -2.47 2.04 -21.41
N ARG A 328 -2.09 0.91 -22.02
CA ARG A 328 -2.99 -0.20 -22.33
C ARG A 328 -3.58 -0.84 -21.08
N GLY A 329 -2.79 -0.96 -20.02
CA GLY A 329 -3.28 -1.46 -18.75
C GLY A 329 -4.34 -0.53 -18.15
N ALA A 330 -4.14 0.79 -18.23
CA ALA A 330 -5.12 1.77 -17.77
C ALA A 330 -6.43 1.71 -18.58
N ILE A 331 -6.35 1.53 -19.90
CA ILE A 331 -7.53 1.31 -20.75
C ILE A 331 -8.27 0.05 -20.33
N ALA A 332 -7.55 -1.06 -20.12
CA ALA A 332 -8.16 -2.33 -19.69
C ALA A 332 -8.91 -2.18 -18.35
N ILE A 333 -8.32 -1.50 -17.37
CA ILE A 333 -9.00 -1.23 -16.09
C ILE A 333 -10.25 -0.37 -16.31
N ALA A 334 -10.16 0.69 -17.12
CA ALA A 334 -11.32 1.53 -17.42
C ALA A 334 -12.46 0.74 -18.09
N GLU A 335 -12.15 -0.15 -19.03
CA GLU A 335 -13.14 -1.05 -19.66
C GLU A 335 -13.81 -1.96 -18.62
N GLY A 336 -13.04 -2.52 -17.68
CA GLY A 336 -13.59 -3.36 -16.60
C GLY A 336 -14.53 -2.57 -15.68
N VAL A 337 -14.13 -1.36 -15.29
CA VAL A 337 -14.94 -0.46 -14.45
C VAL A 337 -16.22 -0.02 -15.16
N GLN A 338 -16.18 0.16 -16.48
CA GLN A 338 -17.35 0.57 -17.27
C GLN A 338 -18.52 -0.42 -17.14
N GLU A 339 -18.23 -1.73 -17.08
CA GLU A 339 -19.22 -2.80 -17.03
C GLU A 339 -19.52 -3.31 -15.61
N ASN A 340 -18.70 -2.93 -14.62
CA ASN A 340 -18.87 -3.36 -13.24
C ASN A 340 -20.11 -2.74 -12.55
N TYR A 341 -20.75 -3.53 -11.69
CA TYR A 341 -21.94 -3.15 -10.93
C TYR A 341 -21.86 -3.43 -9.40
N GLY A 342 -20.73 -3.91 -8.90
CA GLY A 342 -20.49 -4.18 -7.47
C GLY A 342 -19.61 -3.12 -6.80
N LEU A 343 -18.57 -2.69 -7.51
CA LEU A 343 -17.46 -1.88 -7.01
C LEU A 343 -17.92 -0.48 -6.59
N ARG A 344 -17.47 -0.09 -5.39
CA ARG A 344 -17.80 1.18 -4.74
C ARG A 344 -16.58 2.06 -4.57
N ILE A 345 -15.43 1.49 -4.24
CA ILE A 345 -14.20 2.22 -3.97
C ILE A 345 -13.10 1.64 -4.84
N LEU A 346 -12.48 2.49 -5.66
CA LEU A 346 -11.36 2.12 -6.51
C LEU A 346 -10.20 3.11 -6.36
N ASN A 347 -9.08 2.60 -5.85
CA ASN A 347 -7.83 3.36 -5.78
C ASN A 347 -6.89 2.95 -6.90
N LEU A 348 -6.57 3.89 -7.80
CA LEU A 348 -5.66 3.73 -8.93
C LEU A 348 -4.49 4.74 -8.86
N ALA A 349 -4.27 5.37 -7.71
CA ALA A 349 -3.23 6.38 -7.55
C ALA A 349 -1.83 5.85 -7.91
N MET A 350 -0.91 6.74 -8.31
CA MET A 350 0.48 6.42 -8.62
C MET A 350 0.66 5.31 -9.68
N ASN A 351 -0.20 5.29 -10.70
CA ASN A 351 -0.04 4.49 -11.91
C ASN A 351 0.39 5.39 -13.09
N GLY A 352 0.23 4.94 -14.34
CA GLY A 352 0.58 5.72 -15.53
C GLY A 352 -0.56 5.79 -16.54
N PHE A 353 -1.72 6.28 -16.13
CA PHE A 353 -2.89 6.38 -17.02
C PHE A 353 -2.64 7.29 -18.22
N ALA A 354 -1.91 8.40 -18.02
CA ALA A 354 -1.65 9.40 -19.06
C ALA A 354 -2.95 9.83 -19.77
N GLN A 355 -2.88 10.26 -21.04
CA GLN A 355 -4.05 10.69 -21.79
C GLN A 355 -4.99 9.53 -22.13
N ASP A 356 -4.51 8.49 -22.81
CA ASP A 356 -5.37 7.41 -23.33
C ASP A 356 -6.15 6.68 -22.21
N GLY A 357 -5.50 6.43 -21.06
CA GLY A 357 -6.16 5.82 -19.91
C GLY A 357 -7.21 6.73 -19.28
N SER A 358 -6.96 8.04 -19.22
CA SER A 358 -7.95 9.01 -18.71
C SER A 358 -9.14 9.20 -19.65
N GLU A 359 -8.93 9.12 -20.98
CA GLU A 359 -10.02 9.14 -21.96
C GLU A 359 -10.91 7.90 -21.84
N ALA A 360 -10.30 6.73 -21.65
CA ALA A 360 -11.04 5.50 -21.37
C ALA A 360 -11.81 5.60 -20.04
N MET A 361 -11.18 6.13 -18.99
CA MET A 361 -11.83 6.30 -17.69
C MET A 361 -13.00 7.31 -17.75
N GLY A 362 -12.88 8.39 -18.54
CA GLY A 362 -14.00 9.30 -18.80
C GLY A 362 -15.20 8.59 -19.44
N LYS A 363 -14.96 7.69 -20.40
CA LYS A 363 -16.02 6.84 -20.99
C LYS A 363 -16.60 5.86 -19.97
N ALA A 364 -15.75 5.28 -19.12
CA ALA A 364 -16.18 4.38 -18.06
C ALA A 364 -17.12 5.08 -17.06
N LEU A 365 -16.73 6.25 -16.56
CA LEU A 365 -17.53 7.06 -15.62
C LEU A 365 -18.88 7.49 -16.20
N LYS A 366 -18.95 7.70 -17.51
CA LYS A 366 -20.20 8.04 -18.19
C LYS A 366 -21.27 6.95 -18.03
N ASN A 367 -20.85 5.68 -18.00
CA ASN A 367 -21.76 4.52 -17.98
C ASN A 367 -21.84 3.84 -16.60
N ASN A 368 -20.76 3.88 -15.81
CA ASN A 368 -20.75 3.30 -14.48
C ASN A 368 -21.71 4.06 -13.54
N ARG A 369 -22.47 3.31 -12.74
CA ARG A 369 -23.46 3.83 -11.78
C ARG A 369 -23.30 3.24 -10.38
N THR A 370 -22.13 2.73 -10.05
CA THR A 370 -21.91 2.02 -8.79
C THR A 370 -20.77 2.58 -7.99
N LEU A 371 -19.75 3.11 -8.68
CA LEU A 371 -18.57 3.68 -8.07
C LEU A 371 -18.92 4.96 -7.30
N LEU A 372 -18.46 5.00 -6.05
CA LEU A 372 -18.66 6.08 -5.10
C LEU A 372 -17.36 6.85 -4.85
N GLU A 373 -16.22 6.17 -4.82
CA GLU A 373 -14.90 6.78 -4.68
C GLU A 373 -13.94 6.31 -5.76
N LEU A 374 -13.27 7.27 -6.40
CA LEU A 374 -12.23 7.03 -7.39
C LEU A 374 -11.00 7.89 -7.09
N ASP A 375 -9.85 7.24 -6.97
CA ASP A 375 -8.56 7.90 -6.87
C ASP A 375 -7.70 7.67 -8.11
N LEU A 376 -7.40 8.75 -8.82
CA LEU A 376 -6.55 8.84 -10.00
C LEU A 376 -5.34 9.76 -9.74
N SER A 377 -4.96 9.98 -8.50
CA SER A 377 -3.85 10.88 -8.15
C SER A 377 -2.51 10.35 -8.70
N HIS A 378 -1.57 11.24 -9.02
CA HIS A 378 -0.23 10.88 -9.52
C HIS A 378 -0.21 9.97 -10.77
N ASN A 379 -1.13 10.17 -11.72
CA ASN A 379 -1.28 9.31 -12.91
C ASN A 379 -0.77 9.94 -14.22
N ARG A 380 -0.12 11.10 -14.13
CA ARG A 380 0.37 11.90 -15.26
C ARG A 380 -0.74 12.28 -16.25
N ILE A 381 -1.95 12.53 -15.75
CA ILE A 381 -3.11 12.91 -16.56
C ILE A 381 -2.90 14.34 -17.08
N PRO A 382 -2.87 14.57 -18.40
CA PRO A 382 -2.77 15.91 -18.98
C PRO A 382 -4.14 16.61 -19.02
N GLU A 383 -4.16 17.89 -19.42
CA GLU A 383 -5.38 18.70 -19.58
C GLU A 383 -6.45 18.01 -20.44
N ALA A 384 -6.09 17.46 -21.60
CA ALA A 384 -7.03 16.74 -22.47
C ALA A 384 -7.67 15.52 -21.76
N GLY A 385 -6.92 14.87 -20.87
CA GLY A 385 -7.42 13.78 -20.05
C GLY A 385 -8.41 14.25 -18.99
N ALA A 386 -8.14 15.41 -18.37
CA ALA A 386 -9.05 16.06 -17.43
C ALA A 386 -10.39 16.42 -18.11
N THR A 387 -10.32 16.94 -19.34
CA THR A 387 -11.50 17.21 -20.18
C THR A 387 -12.32 15.94 -20.42
N ALA A 388 -11.67 14.82 -20.75
CA ALA A 388 -12.37 13.56 -20.98
C ALA A 388 -13.04 13.01 -19.72
N ILE A 389 -12.37 13.09 -18.56
CA ILE A 389 -12.97 12.75 -17.26
C ILE A 389 -14.18 13.66 -16.99
N SER A 390 -14.05 14.97 -17.23
CA SER A 390 -15.13 15.95 -17.06
C SER A 390 -16.36 15.58 -17.90
N GLN A 391 -16.17 15.19 -19.17
CA GLN A 391 -17.26 14.74 -20.04
C GLN A 391 -17.96 13.48 -19.50
N GLY A 392 -17.22 12.59 -18.85
CA GLY A 392 -17.79 11.43 -18.16
C GLY A 392 -18.68 11.81 -16.99
N LEU A 393 -18.24 12.78 -16.18
CA LEU A 393 -18.95 13.27 -15.00
C LEU A 393 -20.23 14.05 -15.33
N GLN A 394 -20.39 14.53 -16.57
CA GLN A 394 -21.57 15.28 -17.00
C GLN A 394 -22.89 14.53 -16.78
N HIS A 395 -22.84 13.20 -16.82
CA HIS A 395 -24.00 12.32 -16.65
C HIS A 395 -23.84 11.33 -15.49
N ASN A 396 -22.78 11.48 -14.68
CA ASN A 396 -22.56 10.63 -13.52
C ASN A 396 -23.27 11.24 -12.30
N ASP A 397 -24.08 10.42 -11.63
CA ASP A 397 -24.90 10.77 -10.48
C ASP A 397 -24.55 9.94 -9.23
N THR A 398 -23.49 9.14 -9.28
CA THR A 398 -23.15 8.19 -8.19
C THR A 398 -21.83 8.50 -7.50
N LEU A 399 -20.85 9.05 -8.22
CA LEU A 399 -19.53 9.32 -7.68
C LEU A 399 -19.60 10.43 -6.64
N LYS A 400 -19.08 10.17 -5.44
CA LYS A 400 -19.05 11.09 -4.29
C LYS A 400 -17.68 11.70 -4.06
N VAL A 401 -16.63 10.92 -4.31
CA VAL A 401 -15.25 11.34 -4.10
C VAL A 401 -14.44 11.10 -5.36
N LEU A 402 -13.86 12.18 -5.90
CA LEU A 402 -12.91 12.11 -6.99
C LEU A 402 -11.59 12.73 -6.55
N ARG A 403 -10.53 11.93 -6.57
CA ARG A 403 -9.17 12.39 -6.32
C ARG A 403 -8.37 12.33 -7.61
N VAL A 404 -7.80 13.47 -8.00
CA VAL A 404 -6.97 13.64 -9.20
C VAL A 404 -5.72 14.47 -8.87
N ALA A 405 -5.30 14.43 -7.60
CA ALA A 405 -4.19 15.20 -7.07
C ALA A 405 -2.87 14.90 -7.81
N SER A 406 -1.95 15.87 -7.82
CA SER A 406 -0.62 15.74 -8.41
C SER A 406 -0.62 15.22 -9.86
N ASN A 407 -1.58 15.69 -10.67
CA ASN A 407 -1.60 15.47 -12.12
C ASN A 407 -1.35 16.79 -12.87
N PRO A 408 -0.68 16.75 -14.04
CA PRO A 408 -0.49 17.92 -14.89
C PRO A 408 -1.78 18.28 -15.67
N LEU A 409 -2.88 18.56 -14.95
CA LEU A 409 -4.20 18.83 -15.55
C LEU A 409 -4.30 20.16 -16.30
N GLY A 410 -3.24 20.99 -16.27
CA GLY A 410 -3.30 22.37 -16.76
C GLY A 410 -4.17 23.26 -15.87
N GLY A 411 -4.27 24.55 -16.23
CA GLY A 411 -5.14 25.50 -15.51
C GLY A 411 -6.62 25.36 -15.88
N GLU A 412 -6.90 24.95 -17.13
CA GLU A 412 -8.26 24.83 -17.66
C GLU A 412 -8.91 23.49 -17.27
N GLY A 413 -8.15 22.40 -17.11
CA GLY A 413 -8.68 21.09 -16.72
C GLY A 413 -9.48 21.10 -15.40
N PRO A 414 -8.95 21.65 -14.30
CA PRO A 414 -9.70 21.81 -13.04
C PRO A 414 -10.95 22.68 -13.20
N LEU A 415 -10.87 23.75 -14.00
CA LEU A 415 -12.00 24.64 -14.28
C LEU A 415 -13.11 23.90 -15.03
N GLU A 416 -12.78 23.05 -15.99
CA GLU A 416 -13.75 22.24 -16.72
C GLU A 416 -14.42 21.20 -15.83
N LEU A 417 -13.64 20.48 -15.00
CA LEU A 417 -14.16 19.53 -14.00
C LEU A 417 -15.21 20.21 -13.12
N LEU A 418 -14.87 21.37 -12.55
CA LEU A 418 -15.75 22.10 -11.65
C LEU A 418 -16.98 22.67 -12.36
N ASN A 419 -16.83 23.15 -13.60
CA ASN A 419 -17.95 23.62 -14.42
C ASN A 419 -18.95 22.51 -14.74
N VAL A 420 -18.48 21.30 -15.03
CA VAL A 420 -19.38 20.17 -15.29
C VAL A 420 -20.10 19.75 -14.02
N ILE A 421 -19.38 19.70 -12.89
CA ILE A 421 -20.01 19.45 -11.58
C ILE A 421 -21.08 20.51 -11.32
N ALA A 422 -20.78 21.80 -11.51
CA ALA A 422 -21.71 22.90 -11.33
C ALA A 422 -22.99 22.78 -12.18
N LYS A 423 -22.85 22.33 -13.43
CA LYS A 423 -23.97 22.16 -14.37
C LYS A 423 -24.78 20.90 -14.14
N ASN A 424 -24.22 19.90 -13.46
CA ASN A 424 -24.90 18.65 -13.18
C ASN A 424 -25.56 18.71 -11.80
N ASP A 425 -26.86 19.02 -11.79
CA ASP A 425 -27.71 19.09 -10.59
C ASP A 425 -27.83 17.74 -9.88
N MET A 426 -27.66 16.62 -10.61
CA MET A 426 -27.73 15.26 -10.07
C MET A 426 -26.37 14.76 -9.56
N SER A 427 -25.30 15.55 -9.67
CA SER A 427 -23.98 15.12 -9.23
C SER A 427 -23.91 15.03 -7.70
N GLU A 428 -23.56 13.84 -7.21
CA GLU A 428 -23.35 13.54 -5.79
C GLU A 428 -21.91 13.81 -5.31
N ILE A 429 -21.07 14.46 -6.12
CA ILE A 429 -19.67 14.73 -5.77
C ILE A 429 -19.63 15.69 -4.57
N ARG A 430 -19.06 15.21 -3.47
CA ARG A 430 -18.84 15.93 -2.21
C ARG A 430 -17.39 16.31 -2.00
N VAL A 431 -16.47 15.53 -2.54
CA VAL A 431 -15.03 15.74 -2.40
C VAL A 431 -14.38 15.72 -3.78
N LEU A 432 -13.74 16.83 -4.12
CA LEU A 432 -12.88 16.95 -5.29
C LEU A 432 -11.47 17.29 -4.82
N ASP A 433 -10.55 16.33 -4.92
CA ASP A 433 -9.16 16.53 -4.53
C ASP A 433 -8.29 16.80 -5.76
N LEU A 434 -7.86 18.04 -5.89
CA LEU A 434 -6.95 18.60 -6.90
C LEU A 434 -5.68 19.12 -6.22
N THR A 435 -5.29 18.55 -5.07
CA THR A 435 -4.03 18.90 -4.39
C THR A 435 -2.86 18.89 -5.35
N ASP A 436 -1.95 19.86 -5.21
CA ASP A 436 -0.76 20.03 -6.06
C ASP A 436 -1.08 20.20 -7.56
N VAL A 437 -2.31 20.55 -7.90
CA VAL A 437 -2.72 21.01 -9.24
C VAL A 437 -2.81 22.53 -9.26
N LEU A 438 -2.29 23.14 -10.33
CA LEU A 438 -2.37 24.56 -10.58
C LEU A 438 -3.77 24.94 -11.08
N VAL A 439 -4.44 25.89 -10.43
CA VAL A 439 -5.81 26.30 -10.78
C VAL A 439 -5.88 27.76 -11.21
N THR A 440 -6.87 28.11 -12.03
CA THR A 440 -7.07 29.51 -12.47
C THR A 440 -7.81 30.34 -11.43
N PRO A 441 -7.71 31.69 -11.46
CA PRO A 441 -8.54 32.55 -10.63
C PRO A 441 -10.05 32.33 -10.86
N ALA A 442 -10.45 32.06 -12.11
CA ALA A 442 -11.83 31.72 -12.45
C ALA A 442 -12.32 30.45 -11.73
N PHE A 443 -11.44 29.45 -11.57
CA PHE A 443 -11.76 28.25 -10.79
C PHE A 443 -12.03 28.59 -9.32
N LYS A 444 -11.20 29.45 -8.71
CA LYS A 444 -11.38 29.89 -7.30
C LYS A 444 -12.71 30.63 -7.10
N GLU A 445 -13.08 31.50 -8.04
CA GLU A 445 -14.38 32.19 -8.00
C GLU A 445 -15.56 31.21 -8.09
N LEU A 446 -15.49 30.26 -9.02
CA LEU A 446 -16.51 29.22 -9.19
C LEU A 446 -16.60 28.31 -7.96
N GLN A 447 -15.46 27.88 -7.41
CA GLN A 447 -15.38 27.06 -6.21
C GLN A 447 -16.04 27.74 -5.02
N GLN A 448 -15.73 29.02 -4.77
CA GLN A 448 -16.37 29.79 -3.69
C GLN A 448 -17.88 29.97 -3.87
N SER A 449 -18.37 30.04 -5.11
CA SER A 449 -19.81 30.09 -5.37
C SER A 449 -20.48 28.74 -5.07
N LEU A 450 -19.86 27.63 -5.50
CA LEU A 450 -20.42 26.28 -5.34
C LEU A 450 -20.39 25.80 -3.89
N GLU A 451 -19.36 26.13 -3.11
CA GLU A 451 -19.28 25.71 -1.71
C GLU A 451 -20.30 26.40 -0.79
N LYS A 452 -20.91 27.50 -1.25
CA LYS A 452 -22.02 28.14 -0.54
C LYS A 452 -23.34 27.41 -0.75
N ASP A 453 -23.54 26.89 -1.96
CA ASP A 453 -24.82 26.33 -2.40
C ASP A 453 -24.85 24.80 -2.33
N ARG A 454 -23.69 24.13 -2.32
CA ARG A 454 -23.56 22.66 -2.35
C ARG A 454 -22.62 22.16 -1.26
N ILE A 455 -22.88 20.94 -0.80
CA ILE A 455 -21.97 20.19 0.09
C ILE A 455 -20.81 19.64 -0.77
N LEU A 456 -19.96 20.55 -1.23
CA LEU A 456 -18.75 20.28 -1.98
C LEU A 456 -17.56 20.80 -1.18
N THR A 457 -16.47 20.05 -1.16
CA THR A 457 -15.20 20.49 -0.63
C THR A 457 -14.14 20.22 -1.68
N VAL A 458 -13.44 21.28 -2.05
CA VAL A 458 -12.44 21.23 -3.11
C VAL A 458 -11.07 21.50 -2.50
N TYR A 459 -10.17 20.51 -2.59
CA TYR A 459 -8.77 20.71 -2.26
C TYR A 459 -8.04 21.05 -3.55
N PHE A 460 -7.19 22.08 -3.56
CA PHE A 460 -6.41 22.45 -4.73
C PHE A 460 -5.05 23.03 -4.35
N GLY A 461 -4.11 23.01 -5.30
CA GLY A 461 -2.79 23.59 -5.14
C GLY A 461 -2.79 25.12 -5.28
N ASN A 462 -1.83 25.64 -6.04
CA ASN A 462 -1.65 27.08 -6.20
C ASN A 462 -2.58 27.67 -7.26
N VAL A 463 -2.89 28.97 -7.12
CA VAL A 463 -3.68 29.73 -8.09
C VAL A 463 -2.73 30.47 -9.04
N VAL A 464 -2.98 30.37 -10.35
CA VAL A 464 -2.20 31.09 -11.38
C VAL A 464 -2.23 32.60 -11.11
N GLY A 465 -1.03 33.19 -10.95
CA GLY A 465 -0.87 34.64 -10.81
C GLY A 465 -0.86 35.17 -9.37
N GLU A 466 -1.15 34.34 -8.36
CA GLU A 466 -0.95 34.71 -6.96
C GLU A 466 0.53 34.47 -6.55
N ILE A 467 1.13 35.41 -5.80
CA ILE A 467 2.52 35.27 -5.31
C ILE A 467 2.56 34.07 -4.36
N PHE A 468 3.51 33.15 -4.61
CA PHE A 468 3.78 31.98 -3.78
C PHE A 468 3.90 32.37 -2.30
N ASP A 469 2.87 32.06 -1.50
CA ASP A 469 2.98 32.07 -0.06
C ASP A 469 3.56 30.72 0.39
N PHE A 470 4.87 30.71 0.64
CA PHE A 470 5.59 29.56 1.19
C PHE A 470 5.12 29.17 2.60
N SER A 471 4.26 29.95 3.27
CA SER A 471 3.65 29.57 4.54
C SER A 471 2.47 28.60 4.39
N SER A 472 1.86 28.52 3.19
CA SER A 472 0.75 27.61 2.85
C SER A 472 1.19 26.24 2.33
N ILE A 473 2.46 26.09 1.94
CA ILE A 473 3.01 24.77 1.56
C ILE A 473 3.36 24.00 2.83
N ARG A 474 2.33 23.37 3.40
CA ARG A 474 2.47 22.15 4.19
C ARG A 474 1.40 21.18 3.73
N PHE A 475 1.52 20.72 2.49
CA PHE A 475 0.80 19.52 2.08
C PHE A 475 1.66 18.32 2.49
N ASP A 476 1.22 17.68 3.56
CA ASP A 476 1.62 16.33 3.93
C ASP A 476 0.33 15.50 3.82
N PRO A 477 0.33 14.38 3.10
CA PRO A 477 -0.81 13.46 3.05
C PRO A 477 -1.30 13.01 4.45
N PHE A 478 -0.46 13.16 5.48
CA PHE A 478 -0.80 12.92 6.88
C PHE A 478 -1.23 14.18 7.68
N CYS A 479 -1.24 15.38 7.08
CA CYS A 479 -1.65 16.63 7.75
C CYS A 479 -3.08 16.55 8.31
N ASP A 480 -3.98 15.83 7.62
CA ASP A 480 -5.36 15.55 8.04
C ASP A 480 -5.44 14.79 9.38
N PHE A 481 -4.33 14.23 9.86
CA PHE A 481 -4.31 13.48 11.12
C PHE A 481 -3.31 14.03 12.14
N ARG A 482 -2.56 15.08 11.80
CA ARG A 482 -1.54 15.66 12.70
C ARG A 482 -2.12 16.47 13.85
N ARG A 483 -3.36 16.95 13.75
CA ARG A 483 -3.99 17.76 14.79
C ARG A 483 -5.35 17.19 15.16
N ASN A 484 -5.61 17.09 16.46
CA ASN A 484 -6.89 16.64 16.94
C ASN A 484 -7.99 17.68 16.59
N PRO A 485 -9.14 17.28 15.99
CA PRO A 485 -10.16 18.22 15.52
C PRO A 485 -10.81 19.04 16.66
N MET A 486 -10.95 18.47 17.87
CA MET A 486 -11.40 19.22 19.04
C MET A 486 -10.41 20.30 19.47
N SER A 487 -9.11 20.08 19.24
CA SER A 487 -8.09 21.10 19.52
C SER A 487 -8.24 22.31 18.60
N LEU A 488 -8.58 22.09 17.33
CA LEU A 488 -8.78 23.14 16.32
C LEU A 488 -10.04 23.95 16.63
N LEU A 489 -11.13 23.28 17.00
CA LEU A 489 -12.38 23.93 17.39
C LEU A 489 -12.22 24.81 18.63
N ILE A 490 -11.52 24.31 19.66
CA ILE A 490 -11.28 25.06 20.90
C ILE A 490 -10.30 26.23 20.67
N GLU A 491 -9.29 26.05 19.82
CA GLU A 491 -8.38 27.13 19.41
C GLU A 491 -9.14 28.25 18.70
N TYR A 492 -10.01 27.91 17.75
CA TYR A 492 -10.88 28.88 17.09
C TYR A 492 -11.76 29.64 18.08
N CYS A 493 -12.44 28.94 19.00
CA CYS A 493 -13.28 29.61 20.01
C CYS A 493 -12.48 30.63 20.83
N LYS A 494 -11.22 30.32 21.17
CA LYS A 494 -10.35 31.21 21.94
C LYS A 494 -9.87 32.41 21.12
N GLU A 495 -9.50 32.20 19.86
CA GLU A 495 -9.04 33.26 18.97
C GLU A 495 -10.17 34.22 18.58
N ALA A 496 -11.37 33.69 18.35
CA ALA A 496 -12.58 34.47 18.07
C ALA A 496 -13.20 35.12 19.32
N GLY A 497 -12.74 34.75 20.53
CA GLY A 497 -13.32 35.21 21.79
C GLY A 497 -14.73 34.66 22.07
N TYR A 498 -15.09 33.54 21.45
CA TYR A 498 -16.39 32.90 21.56
C TYR A 498 -16.43 31.95 22.75
N ARG A 499 -17.58 31.90 23.44
CA ARG A 499 -17.90 30.78 24.33
C ARG A 499 -18.53 29.68 23.48
N LEU A 500 -18.47 28.43 23.94
CA LEU A 500 -19.09 27.30 23.24
C LEU A 500 -20.58 27.51 22.91
N VAL A 501 -21.30 28.23 23.77
CA VAL A 501 -22.71 28.58 23.54
C VAL A 501 -22.91 29.58 22.42
N ASP A 502 -21.95 30.48 22.21
CA ASP A 502 -22.00 31.47 21.14
C ASP A 502 -21.75 30.77 19.78
N LEU A 503 -20.82 29.81 19.75
CA LEU A 503 -20.61 28.94 18.58
C LEU A 503 -21.82 28.05 18.27
N PHE A 504 -22.45 27.48 19.30
CA PHE A 504 -23.64 26.64 19.15
C PHE A 504 -24.78 27.42 18.47
N ASN A 505 -25.07 28.63 18.95
CA ASN A 505 -26.12 29.48 18.38
C ASN A 505 -25.79 29.98 16.97
N ASP A 506 -24.51 30.16 16.63
CA ASP A 506 -24.10 30.57 15.28
C ASP A 506 -24.24 29.43 14.25
N PHE A 507 -24.21 28.18 14.72
CA PHE A 507 -24.29 26.98 13.89
C PHE A 507 -25.74 26.49 13.73
N ASP A 508 -26.54 26.59 14.79
CA ASP A 508 -27.99 26.33 14.81
C ASP A 508 -28.73 27.40 13.99
N ARG A 509 -28.94 27.12 12.69
CA ARG A 509 -29.49 28.11 11.75
C ARG A 509 -31.00 28.15 11.79
N ASP A 510 -31.62 27.01 12.05
CA ASP A 510 -33.08 26.89 12.12
C ASP A 510 -33.63 27.21 13.52
N GLY A 511 -32.76 27.33 14.52
CA GLY A 511 -33.07 27.72 15.90
C GLY A 511 -33.72 26.60 16.70
N ASN A 512 -33.54 25.35 16.29
CA ASN A 512 -34.20 24.19 16.88
C ASN A 512 -33.50 23.66 18.16
N GLN A 513 -32.40 24.30 18.59
CA GLN A 513 -31.58 23.95 19.76
C GLN A 513 -30.85 22.61 19.66
N VAL A 514 -30.69 22.07 18.45
CA VAL A 514 -29.81 20.97 18.09
C VAL A 514 -29.01 21.38 16.85
N ILE A 515 -27.86 20.76 16.59
CA ILE A 515 -27.08 21.05 15.38
C ILE A 515 -27.04 19.80 14.53
N SER A 516 -27.62 19.85 13.33
CA SER A 516 -27.52 18.73 12.38
C SER A 516 -26.09 18.56 11.86
N LYS A 517 -25.75 17.39 11.31
CA LYS A 517 -24.47 17.17 10.63
C LYS A 517 -24.19 18.26 9.57
N GLU A 518 -25.20 18.64 8.79
CA GLU A 518 -25.10 19.66 7.74
C GLU A 518 -24.86 21.06 8.33
N GLU A 519 -25.58 21.42 9.40
CA GLU A 519 -25.42 22.70 10.08
C GLU A 519 -24.04 22.84 10.72
N PHE A 520 -23.56 21.78 11.34
CA PHE A 520 -22.23 21.74 11.95
C PHE A 520 -21.14 21.94 10.87
N ILE A 521 -21.27 21.24 9.73
CA ILE A 521 -20.33 21.37 8.61
C ILE A 521 -20.34 22.79 8.04
N MET A 522 -21.53 23.33 7.77
CA MET A 522 -21.67 24.69 7.25
C MET A 522 -21.19 25.76 8.25
N GLY A 523 -21.41 25.54 9.54
CA GLY A 523 -20.93 26.39 10.62
C GLY A 523 -19.41 26.47 10.65
N ILE A 524 -18.73 25.32 10.64
CA ILE A 524 -17.26 25.23 10.63
C ILE A 524 -16.67 25.86 9.36
N LYS A 525 -17.29 25.61 8.20
CA LYS A 525 -16.88 26.23 6.93
C LYS A 525 -17.01 27.76 6.97
N LYS A 526 -18.15 28.28 7.47
CA LYS A 526 -18.38 29.72 7.62
C LYS A 526 -17.41 30.36 8.63
N ALA A 527 -17.07 29.64 9.68
CA ALA A 527 -16.10 30.04 10.69
C ALA A 527 -14.65 30.10 10.16
N GLY A 528 -14.37 29.50 9.00
CA GLY A 528 -13.05 29.49 8.38
C GLY A 528 -12.02 28.64 9.13
N VAL A 529 -12.48 27.69 9.96
CA VAL A 529 -11.58 26.79 10.69
C VAL A 529 -11.03 25.75 9.72
N LYS A 530 -9.70 25.61 9.67
CA LYS A 530 -9.01 24.65 8.79
C LYS A 530 -9.14 23.22 9.34
N ILE A 531 -10.29 22.60 9.13
CA ILE A 531 -10.59 21.19 9.49
C ILE A 531 -11.00 20.45 8.21
N SER A 532 -10.42 19.27 7.96
CA SER A 532 -10.79 18.46 6.79
C SER A 532 -12.14 17.77 6.98
N ILE A 533 -12.81 17.34 5.90
CA ILE A 533 -14.12 16.67 6.02
C ILE A 533 -14.01 15.40 6.86
N ARG A 534 -12.97 14.57 6.66
CA ARG A 534 -12.78 13.34 7.45
C ARG A 534 -12.62 13.65 8.93
N GLN A 535 -11.80 14.65 9.27
CA GLN A 535 -11.66 15.12 10.66
C GLN A 535 -12.99 15.62 11.24
N LEU A 536 -13.80 16.27 10.42
CA LEU A 536 -15.09 16.81 10.78
C LEU A 536 -16.14 15.72 11.01
N GLU A 537 -16.13 14.67 10.19
CA GLU A 537 -16.99 13.49 10.37
C GLU A 537 -16.63 12.76 11.66
N ILE A 538 -15.34 12.49 11.89
CA ILE A 538 -14.85 11.88 13.13
C ILE A 538 -15.21 12.75 14.34
N LEU A 539 -15.10 14.08 14.20
CA LEU A 539 -15.48 15.02 15.24
C LEU A 539 -16.97 14.92 15.56
N ILE A 540 -17.83 14.96 14.54
CA ILE A 540 -19.28 14.87 14.69
C ILE A 540 -19.66 13.53 15.33
N GLU A 541 -19.09 12.42 14.87
CA GLU A 541 -19.29 11.09 15.48
C GLU A 541 -18.80 11.01 16.92
N SER A 542 -17.73 11.73 17.27
CA SER A 542 -17.22 11.77 18.64
C SER A 542 -18.07 12.64 19.59
N LEU A 543 -18.81 13.60 19.04
CA LEU A 543 -19.68 14.51 19.77
C LEU A 543 -21.09 13.93 19.94
N ASP A 544 -21.61 13.24 18.92
CA ASP A 544 -22.91 12.55 18.94
C ASP A 544 -22.83 11.27 19.79
N ILE A 545 -22.93 11.42 21.11
CA ILE A 545 -22.81 10.32 22.07
C ILE A 545 -24.03 9.40 21.99
N ASN A 546 -25.21 9.97 21.73
CA ASN A 546 -26.47 9.24 21.72
C ASN A 546 -26.80 8.58 20.36
N LYS A 547 -26.03 8.91 19.31
CA LYS A 547 -26.14 8.43 17.93
C LYS A 547 -27.47 8.78 17.25
N ASP A 548 -28.04 9.93 17.60
CA ASP A 548 -29.28 10.41 17.00
C ASP A 548 -29.07 11.24 15.72
N GLY A 549 -27.80 11.48 15.34
CA GLY A 549 -27.40 12.20 14.13
C GLY A 549 -27.35 13.72 14.30
N ASN A 550 -27.66 14.25 15.48
CA ASN A 550 -27.58 15.67 15.82
C ASN A 550 -26.65 15.86 17.03
N ILE A 551 -26.13 17.07 17.18
CA ILE A 551 -25.27 17.46 18.31
C ILE A 551 -26.05 18.43 19.19
N ASP A 552 -26.32 18.05 20.43
CA ASP A 552 -26.91 18.95 21.41
C ASP A 552 -25.83 19.77 22.17
N TYR A 553 -26.26 20.84 22.85
CA TYR A 553 -25.31 21.68 23.60
C TYR A 553 -24.60 20.93 24.74
N ARG A 554 -25.25 19.92 25.34
CA ARG A 554 -24.67 19.13 26.43
C ARG A 554 -23.55 18.24 25.90
N GLU A 555 -23.74 17.63 24.75
CA GLU A 555 -22.78 16.79 24.02
C GLU A 555 -21.54 17.59 23.63
N LEU A 556 -21.73 18.81 23.12
CA LEU A 556 -20.62 19.71 22.81
C LEU A 556 -19.78 20.04 24.07
N VAL A 557 -20.44 20.30 25.20
CA VAL A 557 -19.78 20.56 26.49
C VAL A 557 -19.11 19.31 27.07
N ILE A 558 -19.70 18.12 26.89
CA ILE A 558 -19.11 16.85 27.30
C ILE A 558 -17.86 16.55 26.48
N GLY A 559 -17.90 16.80 25.17
CA GLY A 559 -16.74 16.68 24.29
C GLY A 559 -15.57 17.55 24.75
N GLU A 560 -15.81 18.84 25.02
CA GLU A 560 -14.78 19.76 25.51
C GLU A 560 -14.15 19.30 26.84
N LYS A 561 -15.00 18.87 27.78
CA LYS A 561 -14.54 18.36 29.09
C LYS A 561 -13.69 17.10 28.93
N THR A 562 -14.12 16.18 28.08
CA THR A 562 -13.41 14.91 27.83
C THR A 562 -12.03 15.17 27.25
N TYR A 563 -11.95 16.03 26.22
CA TYR A 563 -10.68 16.46 25.63
C TYR A 563 -9.76 17.11 26.68
N THR A 564 -10.29 18.03 27.49
CA THR A 564 -9.52 18.73 28.52
C THR A 564 -8.98 17.80 29.59
N GLN A 565 -9.79 16.81 30.04
CA GLN A 565 -9.36 15.80 31.01
C GLN A 565 -8.24 14.91 30.46
N GLN A 566 -8.36 14.46 29.20
CA GLN A 566 -7.31 13.67 28.54
C GLN A 566 -6.00 14.46 28.44
N LYS A 567 -6.09 15.73 28.03
CA LYS A 567 -4.94 16.63 27.95
C LYS A 567 -4.23 16.82 29.31
N ILE A 568 -4.99 16.96 30.40
CA ILE A 568 -4.43 17.09 31.76
C ILE A 568 -3.73 15.79 32.20
N LYS A 569 -4.33 14.62 31.92
CA LYS A 569 -3.72 13.32 32.25
C LYS A 569 -2.37 13.13 31.56
N LEU A 570 -2.30 13.42 30.26
CA LEU A 570 -1.06 13.32 29.48
C LEU A 570 0.00 14.33 29.94
N ALA A 571 -0.40 15.54 30.31
CA ALA A 571 0.51 16.53 30.88
C ALA A 571 1.14 16.02 32.20
N ALA A 572 0.35 15.37 33.05
CA ALA A 572 0.84 14.80 34.31
C ALA A 572 1.79 13.61 34.07
N GLU A 573 1.51 12.78 33.06
CA GLU A 573 2.34 11.62 32.70
C GLU A 573 3.67 12.03 32.06
N ALA A 574 3.66 13.00 31.14
CA ALA A 574 4.88 13.55 30.54
C ALA A 574 5.81 14.18 31.59
N LYS A 575 5.22 14.85 32.60
CA LYS A 575 5.95 15.41 33.74
C LYS A 575 6.60 14.34 34.61
N LYS A 576 5.95 13.18 34.79
CA LYS A 576 6.53 12.02 35.49
C LYS A 576 7.71 11.40 34.73
N LEU A 577 7.66 11.43 33.40
CA LEU A 577 8.71 10.91 32.51
C LEU A 577 9.83 11.90 32.21
N GLY A 578 9.83 13.10 32.83
CA GLY A 578 10.87 14.12 32.63
C GLY A 578 10.90 14.74 31.23
N ARG A 579 9.83 14.61 30.45
CA ARG A 579 9.76 15.14 29.07
C ARG A 579 9.18 16.55 29.06
N ASN A 580 9.90 17.50 28.47
CA ASN A 580 9.41 18.87 28.20
C ASN A 580 8.70 18.93 26.84
N VAL A 581 7.53 18.29 26.73
CA VAL A 581 6.70 18.32 25.50
C VAL A 581 5.35 18.97 25.83
N SER A 582 4.84 19.84 24.95
CA SER A 582 3.53 20.46 25.13
C SER A 582 2.42 19.40 25.19
N SER A 583 1.47 19.56 26.10
CA SER A 583 0.31 18.66 26.24
C SER A 583 -0.62 18.67 25.03
N THR A 584 -0.65 19.75 24.25
CA THR A 584 -1.33 19.76 22.93
C THR A 584 -0.62 18.86 21.93
N LYS A 585 0.71 18.93 21.87
CA LYS A 585 1.51 18.11 20.96
C LYS A 585 1.37 16.61 21.25
N LEU A 586 1.28 16.23 22.53
CA LEU A 586 1.03 14.84 22.93
C LEU A 586 -0.37 14.34 22.52
N MET A 587 -1.39 15.19 22.60
CA MET A 587 -2.74 14.87 22.12
C MET A 587 -2.78 14.70 20.61
N ASP A 588 -2.08 15.57 19.89
CA ASP A 588 -1.93 15.53 18.44
C ASP A 588 -1.19 14.27 17.99
N ASP A 589 -0.08 13.91 18.64
CA ASP A 589 0.67 12.67 18.37
C ASP A 589 -0.15 11.40 18.65
N MET A 590 -0.95 11.38 19.73
CA MET A 590 -1.86 10.27 20.04
C MET A 590 -2.99 10.15 19.02
N TYR A 591 -3.58 11.26 18.62
CA TYR A 591 -4.62 11.29 17.59
C TYR A 591 -4.05 10.79 16.26
N LEU A 592 -2.87 11.26 15.85
CA LEU A 592 -2.18 10.78 14.66
C LEU A 592 -1.92 9.28 14.73
N LYS A 593 -1.42 8.77 15.86
CA LYS A 593 -1.20 7.33 16.05
C LYS A 593 -2.50 6.53 15.90
N LYS A 594 -3.57 6.97 16.58
CA LYS A 594 -4.89 6.33 16.49
C LYS A 594 -5.40 6.29 15.03
N MET A 595 -5.24 7.39 14.30
CA MET A 595 -5.68 7.49 12.91
C MET A 595 -4.83 6.65 11.96
N ILE A 596 -3.52 6.51 12.22
CA ILE A 596 -2.66 5.57 11.49
C ILE A 596 -3.12 4.14 11.79
N ASP A 597 -3.37 3.80 13.05
CA ASP A 597 -3.82 2.47 13.44
C ASP A 597 -5.20 2.13 12.83
N GLU A 598 -6.11 3.11 12.69
CA GLU A 598 -7.47 2.92 12.13
C GLU A 598 -7.56 2.98 10.58
N ASN A 599 -6.65 3.68 9.89
CA ASN A 599 -6.63 3.73 8.41
C ASN A 599 -5.75 2.64 7.78
N TYR A 600 -4.89 1.99 8.56
CA TYR A 600 -4.03 0.88 8.16
C TYR A 600 -4.35 -0.44 8.92
N ALA A 601 -5.54 -0.50 9.51
CA ALA A 601 -6.22 -1.72 9.95
C ALA A 601 -7.44 -1.91 9.06
#